data_AF-A0A1Q3BA11-F1
#
_entry.id   AF-A0A1Q3BA11-F1
#
_cell.length_a   1.000
_cell.length_b   1.000
_cell.length_c   1.000
_cell.angle_alpha   90.00
_cell.angle_beta   90.00
_cell.angle_gamma   90.00
#
_symmetry.space_group_name_H-M   'P 1'
#
loop_
_entity.id
_entity.type
_entity.pdbx_description
1 polymer ?
#
loop_
_entity_poly.entity_id
_entity_poly.type
_entity_poly.pdbx_seq_one_letter_code
_entity_poly.pdbx_strand_id
1 'polypeptide(L)'
;DGASALVLVSGEKALDLGLKVIAKISGYADAARAPELFPTAPTIAIPKAISNVGLKASEIDFYEINEAFSVVALANQKLLGLSP
;
A
#
# COMPACT_ATOMS: atom_id res chain seq x y z
N ASP A 1 -4.00 -16.41 15.62
CA ASP A 1 -5.35 -15.88 15.35
C ASP A 1 -5.43 -14.41 15.73
N GLY A 2 -6.12 -13.59 14.93
CA GLY A 2 -6.25 -12.15 15.14
C GLY A 2 -7.37 -11.56 14.28
N ALA A 3 -7.80 -10.35 14.61
CA ALA A 3 -8.85 -9.62 13.88
C ALA A 3 -8.53 -8.12 13.81
N SER A 4 -9.06 -7.44 12.80
CA SER A 4 -8.98 -5.99 12.64
C SER A 4 -10.30 -5.44 12.12
N ALA A 5 -10.54 -4.15 12.34
CA ALA A 5 -11.69 -3.43 11.81
C ALA A 5 -11.26 -2.04 11.32
N LEU A 6 -11.79 -1.62 10.17
CA LEU A 6 -11.61 -0.29 9.60
C LEU A 6 -12.99 0.30 9.29
N VAL A 7 -13.24 1.52 9.74
CA VAL A 7 -14.46 2.26 9.42
C VAL A 7 -14.15 3.27 8.33
N LEU A 8 -14.92 3.21 7.24
CA LEU A 8 -14.81 4.15 6.12
C LEU A 8 -16.04 5.04 6.05
N VAL A 9 -15.82 6.29 5.64
CA VAL A 9 -16.85 7.31 5.48
C VAL A 9 -16.47 8.21 4.31
N SER A 10 -17.45 8.81 3.63
CA SER A 10 -17.15 9.85 2.64
C SER A 10 -16.58 11.09 3.33
N GLY A 11 -15.78 11.89 2.60
CA GLY A 11 -15.21 13.13 3.15
C GLY A 11 -16.29 14.11 3.60
N GLU A 12 -17.36 14.26 2.81
CA GLU A 12 -18.52 15.09 3.16
C GLU A 12 -19.17 14.62 4.46
N LYS A 13 -19.46 13.31 4.57
CA LYS A 13 -20.13 12.78 5.76
C LYS A 13 -19.24 12.85 7.01
N ALA A 14 -17.92 12.77 6.86
CA ALA A 14 -16.98 12.98 7.96
C ALA A 14 -17.06 14.41 8.51
N LEU A 15 -17.20 15.41 7.63
CA LEU A 15 -17.36 16.81 8.02
C LEU A 15 -18.72 17.06 8.66
N ASP A 16 -19.81 16.57 8.06
CA ASP A 16 -21.18 16.71 8.57
C ASP A 16 -21.33 16.16 9.99
N LEU A 17 -20.67 15.03 10.26
CA LEU A 17 -20.71 14.34 11.54
C LEU A 17 -19.62 14.81 12.53
N GLY A 18 -18.74 15.74 12.12
CA GLY A 18 -17.64 16.22 12.95
C GLY A 18 -16.65 15.12 13.38
N LEU A 19 -16.44 14.10 12.54
CA LEU A 19 -15.59 12.96 12.86
C LEU A 19 -14.11 13.33 12.78
N LYS A 20 -13.31 12.80 13.73
CA LYS A 20 -11.84 12.87 13.66
C LYS A 20 -11.33 11.92 12.58
N VAL A 21 -10.90 12.47 11.45
CA VAL A 21 -10.25 11.71 10.37
C VAL A 21 -8.77 11.47 10.73
N ILE A 22 -8.33 10.20 10.67
CA ILE A 22 -6.93 9.82 10.96
C ILE A 22 -6.11 9.55 9.70
N ALA A 23 -6.76 9.24 8.58
CA ALA A 23 -6.11 8.96 7.30
C ALA A 23 -7.10 9.11 6.14
N LYS A 24 -6.60 9.20 4.92
CA LYS A 24 -7.36 9.17 3.67
C LYS A 24 -6.79 8.09 2.75
N ILE A 25 -7.65 7.29 2.13
CA ILE A 25 -7.25 6.39 1.04
C ILE A 25 -7.09 7.24 -0.21
N SER A 26 -5.85 7.52 -0.60
CA SER A 26 -5.55 8.33 -1.78
C SER A 26 -5.72 7.55 -3.08
N GLY A 27 -5.39 6.26 -3.08
CA GLY A 27 -5.50 5.41 -4.27
C GLY A 27 -5.26 3.94 -3.98
N TYR A 28 -5.38 3.14 -5.03
CA TYR A 28 -5.29 1.70 -4.99
C TYR A 28 -4.75 1.18 -6.33
N ALA A 29 -4.06 0.04 -6.29
CA ALA A 29 -3.76 -0.75 -7.47
C ALA A 29 -3.60 -2.22 -7.13
N ASP A 30 -3.88 -3.06 -8.12
CA ASP A 30 -3.64 -4.48 -8.14
C ASP A 30 -2.56 -4.84 -9.18
N ALA A 31 -1.90 -5.97 -8.98
CA ALA A 31 -1.02 -6.58 -9.96
C ALA A 31 -0.92 -8.08 -9.73
N ALA A 32 -0.62 -8.82 -10.80
CA ALA A 32 -0.40 -10.26 -10.76
C ALA A 32 0.91 -10.63 -11.45
N ARG A 33 1.46 -11.78 -11.07
CA ARG A 33 2.60 -12.46 -11.69
C ARG A 33 2.21 -13.92 -11.93
N ALA A 34 3.05 -14.65 -12.66
CA ALA A 34 2.97 -16.10 -12.65
C ALA A 34 3.02 -16.62 -11.19
N PRO A 35 2.31 -17.70 -10.83
CA PRO A 35 2.19 -18.16 -9.44
C PRO A 35 3.54 -18.36 -8.75
N GLU A 36 4.53 -18.90 -9.45
CA GLU A 36 5.89 -19.11 -8.95
C GLU A 36 6.65 -17.80 -8.65
N LEU A 37 6.17 -16.66 -9.15
CA LEU A 37 6.72 -15.32 -8.96
C LEU A 37 5.85 -14.42 -8.09
N PHE A 38 4.81 -14.96 -7.42
CA PHE A 38 3.94 -14.20 -6.51
C PHE A 38 4.70 -13.32 -5.49
N PRO A 39 5.88 -13.72 -4.93
CA PRO A 39 6.57 -12.90 -3.93
C PRO A 39 6.97 -11.51 -4.44
N THR A 40 7.07 -11.34 -5.76
CA THR A 40 7.48 -10.09 -6.41
C THR A 40 6.33 -9.31 -7.04
N ALA A 41 5.07 -9.75 -6.88
CA ALA A 41 3.91 -8.98 -7.32
C ALA A 41 3.87 -7.53 -6.76
N PRO A 42 4.29 -7.25 -5.51
CA PRO A 42 4.28 -5.87 -4.99
C PRO A 42 5.19 -4.90 -5.77
N THR A 43 6.24 -5.39 -6.44
CA THR A 43 7.09 -4.56 -7.32
C THR A 43 6.33 -3.91 -8.48
N ILE A 44 5.18 -4.47 -8.85
CA ILE A 44 4.29 -3.90 -9.88
C ILE A 44 3.16 -3.09 -9.22
N ALA A 45 2.54 -3.64 -8.18
CA ALA A 45 1.38 -3.02 -7.55
C ALA A 45 1.73 -1.68 -6.87
N ILE A 46 2.87 -1.60 -6.17
CA ILE A 46 3.27 -0.40 -5.41
C ILE A 46 3.49 0.80 -6.35
N PRO A 47 4.33 0.73 -7.41
CA PRO A 47 4.49 1.85 -8.33
C PRO A 47 3.19 2.24 -9.03
N LYS A 48 2.34 1.26 -9.38
CA LYS A 48 1.04 1.51 -10.00
C LYS A 48 0.11 2.28 -9.05
N ALA A 49 0.04 1.91 -7.77
CA ALA A 49 -0.78 2.60 -6.78
C ALA A 49 -0.33 4.05 -6.56
N ILE A 50 0.99 4.28 -6.48
CA ILE A 50 1.60 5.60 -6.35
C ILE A 50 1.30 6.47 -7.60
N SER A 51 1.48 5.90 -8.80
CA SER A 51 1.20 6.62 -10.05
C SER A 51 -0.27 6.98 -10.22
N ASN A 52 -1.20 6.12 -9.75
CA ASN A 52 -2.64 6.37 -9.87
C ASN A 52 -3.09 7.63 -9.11
N VAL A 53 -2.29 8.09 -8.14
CA VAL A 53 -2.58 9.28 -7.34
C VAL A 53 -1.67 10.46 -7.69
N GLY A 54 -0.88 10.34 -8.76
CA GLY A 54 0.00 11.39 -9.24
C GLY A 54 1.19 11.70 -8.32
N LEU A 55 1.52 10.79 -7.40
CA LEU A 55 2.67 10.92 -6.51
C LEU A 55 3.92 10.29 -7.12
N LYS A 56 5.07 10.60 -6.53
CA LYS A 56 6.36 9.95 -6.79
C LYS A 56 6.74 9.08 -5.62
N ALA A 57 7.54 8.04 -5.88
CA ALA A 57 8.05 7.15 -4.83
C ALA A 57 8.86 7.90 -3.75
N SER A 58 9.48 9.04 -4.09
CA SER A 58 10.21 9.92 -3.18
C SER A 58 9.31 10.70 -2.21
N GLU A 59 8.00 10.71 -2.44
CA GLU A 59 7.00 11.37 -1.58
C GLU A 59 6.34 10.39 -0.60
N ILE A 60 6.80 9.14 -0.57
CA ILE A 60 6.30 8.11 0.33
C ILE A 60 7.27 7.94 1.49
N ASP A 61 6.81 8.26 2.70
CA ASP A 61 7.62 8.17 3.91
C ASP A 61 7.81 6.73 4.38
N PHE A 62 6.77 5.90 4.28
CA PHE A 62 6.75 4.53 4.80
C PHE A 62 6.13 3.55 3.81
N TYR A 63 6.72 2.34 3.76
CA TYR A 63 6.22 1.22 2.97
C TYR A 63 5.91 0.05 3.91
N GLU A 64 4.64 -0.29 4.05
CA GLU A 64 4.18 -1.49 4.75
C GLU A 64 4.03 -2.63 3.75
N ILE A 65 4.99 -3.55 3.75
CA ILE A 65 5.00 -4.73 2.87
C ILE A 65 4.79 -5.96 3.74
N ASN A 66 3.69 -6.68 3.52
CA ASN A 66 3.38 -7.89 4.29
C ASN A 66 4.50 -8.95 4.16
N GLU A 67 4.99 -9.42 5.32
CA GLU A 67 6.13 -10.33 5.43
C GLU A 67 5.70 -11.81 5.40
N ALA A 68 5.02 -12.23 4.33
CA ALA A 68 4.62 -13.63 4.20
C ALA A 68 5.82 -14.60 4.27
N PHE A 69 6.97 -14.17 3.73
CA PHE A 69 8.29 -14.80 3.88
C PHE A 69 9.36 -13.70 3.85
N SER A 70 10.53 -13.92 4.46
CA SER A 70 11.62 -12.94 4.46
C SER A 70 12.04 -12.49 3.05
N VAL A 71 12.02 -13.41 2.08
CA VAL A 71 12.34 -13.11 0.68
C VAL A 71 11.36 -12.13 0.04
N VAL A 72 10.10 -12.07 0.51
CA VAL A 72 9.10 -11.11 0.00
C VAL A 72 9.55 -9.70 0.31
N ALA A 73 9.83 -9.40 1.59
CA ALA A 73 10.29 -8.07 2.00
C ALA A 73 11.62 -7.70 1.31
N LEU A 74 12.62 -8.58 1.40
CA LEU A 74 13.97 -8.33 0.86
C LEU A 74 13.97 -8.14 -0.67
N ALA A 75 13.23 -8.96 -1.42
CA ALA A 75 13.16 -8.83 -2.86
C ALA A 75 12.47 -7.53 -3.27
N ASN A 76 11.36 -7.16 -2.63
CA ASN A 76 10.65 -5.93 -2.96
C ASN A 76 11.45 -4.69 -2.56
N GLN A 77 12.11 -4.68 -1.39
CA GLN A 77 13.03 -3.60 -1.01
C GLN A 77 14.13 -3.40 -2.05
N LYS A 78 14.81 -4.48 -2.45
CA LYS A 78 15.88 -4.42 -3.44
C LYS A 78 15.39 -3.94 -4.81
N LEU A 79 14.27 -4.48 -5.29
CA LEU A 79 13.74 -4.19 -6.62
C LEU A 79 13.09 -2.80 -6.72
N LEU A 80 12.57 -2.28 -5.62
CA LEU A 80 11.99 -0.93 -5.54
C LEU A 80 13.01 0.13 -5.07
N GLY A 81 14.24 -0.26 -4.73
CA GLY A 81 15.27 0.65 -4.25
C GLY A 81 14.96 1.26 -2.88
N LEU A 82 14.24 0.53 -2.03
CA LEU A 82 13.87 0.99 -0.69
C LEU A 82 15.01 0.71 0.29
N SER A 83 15.27 1.67 1.18
CA SER A 83 16.20 1.52 2.29
C SER A 83 15.42 1.18 3.57
N PRO A 84 15.96 0.35 4.48
CA PRO A 84 15.39 0.14 5.81
C PRO A 84 15.35 1.41 6.65
#